data_AF-A0AA42XQB6-F1
#
_entry.id   AF-A0AA42XQB6-F1
#
_cell.length_a   1.000
_cell.length_b   1.000
_cell.length_c   1.000
_cell.angle_alpha   90.00
_cell.angle_beta   90.00
_cell.angle_gamma   90.00
#
_symmetry.space_group_name_H-M   'P 1'
#
loop_
_entity.id
_entity.type
_entity.pdbx_description
1 polymer ?
#
loop_
_entity_poly.entity_id
_entity_poly.type
_entity_poly.pdbx_seq_one_letter_code
_entity_poly.pdbx_strand_id
1 'polypeptide(L)'
;MNQLVIDEVSGQRLNVALEELYLDAKNPRFGGLGRVNPTQAEVLDHIVDAFGVDDLLSSLSINGYFDAEPLVARSEDGKLVVAEGNRRLAACLMLAGDERALRQRDKAAPYIEVWNQKKRPSLERPPVIVFSGDEDQTGLLSYLGVRHISAAKSWDSYAKAAWVADVVEKHKLSVSEIAKMIGDQHRTIDRLLQGFYVVKQLEASGKFIPTNSQKGGRGSVTAYPFSWVYTILGYSATRDYLDIADTQTVPNPIKSEQLAKGTVLMTAMFGDRSRGRSSSVTDSRQLGRLAGMFANPETLTMIEQGKTVDEIEAATQKIEDKLRQGVHTVREILRDLVSRLDETPVDREVAMAMVFPAEKANSVAGSLARKLKEIANESSGAEGHE
;
A
#
# COMPACT_ATOMS: atom_id res chain seq x y z
N MET A 1 5.55 -41.67 10.65
CA MET A 1 4.50 -40.95 9.90
C MET A 1 3.56 -40.36 10.95
N ASN A 2 3.93 -39.21 11.51
CA ASN A 2 3.12 -38.56 12.54
C ASN A 2 1.97 -37.85 11.84
N GLN A 3 0.79 -38.42 12.02
CA GLN A 3 -0.47 -37.83 11.61
C GLN A 3 -0.67 -36.60 12.49
N LEU A 4 -0.57 -35.41 11.88
CA LEU A 4 -1.03 -34.17 12.49
C LEU A 4 -2.53 -34.34 12.75
N VAL A 5 -2.88 -34.61 14.00
CA VAL A 5 -4.24 -34.43 14.50
C VAL A 5 -4.46 -32.93 14.47
N ILE A 6 -5.29 -32.47 13.54
CA ILE A 6 -5.86 -31.13 13.61
C ILE A 6 -6.95 -31.24 14.66
N ASP A 7 -6.64 -30.88 15.91
CA ASP A 7 -7.65 -30.78 16.95
C ASP A 7 -8.78 -29.85 16.44
N GLU A 8 -10.03 -30.26 16.63
CA GLU A 8 -11.19 -29.46 16.25
C GLU A 8 -11.08 -28.08 16.88
N VAL A 9 -10.99 -27.04 16.05
CA VAL A 9 -11.00 -25.64 16.49
C VAL A 9 -12.38 -25.33 17.08
N SER A 10 -12.59 -25.57 18.37
CA SER A 10 -13.93 -25.53 18.97
C SER A 10 -14.23 -24.21 19.69
N GLY A 11 -14.31 -23.11 18.93
CA GLY A 11 -14.96 -21.91 19.46
C GLY A 11 -16.41 -22.24 19.87
N GLN A 12 -16.82 -21.82 21.06
CA GLN A 12 -18.17 -22.11 21.57
C GLN A 12 -19.20 -21.22 20.87
N ARG A 13 -20.18 -21.83 20.20
CA ARG A 13 -21.27 -21.09 19.55
C ARG A 13 -22.36 -20.73 20.56
N LEU A 14 -22.62 -19.44 20.75
CA LEU A 14 -23.58 -18.87 21.70
C LEU A 14 -24.45 -17.81 21.01
N ASN A 15 -25.67 -17.60 21.51
CA ASN A 15 -26.48 -16.44 21.14
C ASN A 15 -26.33 -15.38 22.22
N VAL A 16 -25.68 -14.26 21.89
CA VAL A 16 -25.20 -13.26 22.87
C VAL A 16 -25.98 -11.96 22.69
N ALA A 17 -26.37 -11.29 23.77
CA ALA A 17 -27.08 -10.01 23.66
C ALA A 17 -26.21 -8.93 23.00
N LEU A 18 -26.79 -8.10 22.14
CA LEU A 18 -26.06 -7.00 21.45
C LEU A 18 -25.31 -6.06 22.40
N GLU A 19 -25.84 -5.85 23.60
CA GLU A 19 -25.28 -5.00 24.64
C GLU A 19 -23.99 -5.58 25.24
N GLU A 20 -23.84 -6.90 25.22
CA GLU A 20 -22.67 -7.61 25.77
C GLU A 20 -21.50 -7.67 24.79
N LEU A 21 -21.73 -7.34 23.52
CA LEU A 21 -20.75 -7.41 22.44
C LEU A 21 -20.04 -6.07 22.22
N TYR A 22 -18.71 -6.11 22.13
CA TYR A 22 -17.86 -4.94 21.93
C TYR A 22 -17.22 -4.96 20.54
N LEU A 23 -17.21 -3.80 19.88
CA LEU A 23 -16.45 -3.56 18.66
C LEU A 23 -14.94 -3.57 18.97
N ASP A 24 -14.15 -4.18 18.08
CA ASP A 24 -12.71 -4.32 18.27
C ASP A 24 -11.95 -3.07 17.83
N ALA A 25 -11.64 -2.19 18.79
CA ALA A 25 -10.82 -0.99 18.54
C ALA A 25 -9.41 -1.30 18.02
N LYS A 26 -8.89 -2.51 18.27
CA LYS A 26 -7.55 -2.94 17.85
C LYS A 26 -7.59 -3.69 16.51
N ASN A 27 -8.73 -3.70 15.80
CA ASN A 27 -8.85 -4.45 14.56
C ASN A 27 -7.82 -3.95 13.52
N PRO A 28 -6.98 -4.84 12.95
CA PRO A 28 -5.93 -4.46 11.99
C PRO A 28 -6.46 -3.71 10.76
N ARG A 29 -7.73 -3.95 10.40
CA ARG A 29 -8.41 -3.25 9.29
C ARG A 29 -8.54 -1.75 9.52
N PHE A 30 -8.51 -1.27 10.76
CA PHE A 30 -8.68 0.15 11.08
C PHE A 30 -7.38 0.95 11.01
N GLY A 31 -6.28 0.35 10.52
CA GLY A 31 -5.04 1.11 10.28
C GLY A 31 -4.27 1.49 11.55
N GLY A 32 -4.81 1.16 12.73
CA GLY A 32 -4.51 1.85 13.99
C GLY A 32 -5.32 3.15 14.03
N LEU A 33 -6.45 3.14 14.74
CA LEU A 33 -7.20 4.37 15.02
C LEU A 33 -6.21 5.38 15.60
N GLY A 34 -6.03 6.54 14.95
CA GLY A 34 -5.01 7.55 15.31
C GLY A 34 -5.20 8.21 16.70
N ARG A 35 -6.01 7.61 17.58
CA ARG A 35 -6.33 8.04 18.94
C ARG A 35 -6.08 6.89 19.91
N VAL A 36 -5.44 7.21 21.04
CA VAL A 36 -5.25 6.28 22.16
C VAL A 36 -6.61 6.02 22.81
N ASN A 37 -7.02 4.75 22.92
CA ASN A 37 -8.26 4.30 23.58
C ASN A 37 -9.57 4.94 23.05
N PRO A 38 -9.94 4.70 21.78
CA PRO A 38 -11.18 5.22 21.22
C PRO A 38 -12.42 4.62 21.90
N THR A 39 -13.47 5.42 22.04
CA THR A 39 -14.78 4.98 22.54
C THR A 39 -15.47 4.07 21.53
N GLN A 40 -16.41 3.23 21.98
CA GLN A 40 -17.19 2.35 21.09
C GLN A 40 -17.95 3.12 20.00
N ALA A 41 -18.44 4.32 20.30
CA ALA A 41 -19.08 5.19 19.31
C ALA A 41 -18.09 5.65 18.23
N GLU A 42 -16.87 6.05 18.61
CA GLU A 42 -15.83 6.42 17.65
C GLU A 42 -15.38 5.24 16.77
N VAL A 43 -15.28 4.05 17.34
CA VAL A 43 -15.00 2.82 16.58
C VAL A 43 -16.13 2.55 15.58
N LEU A 44 -17.38 2.68 15.99
CA LEU A 44 -18.54 2.50 15.11
C LEU A 44 -18.52 3.51 13.96
N ASP A 45 -18.32 4.79 14.23
CA ASP A 45 -18.26 5.81 13.19
C ASP A 45 -17.15 5.54 12.20
N HIS A 46 -15.96 5.18 12.68
CA HIS A 46 -14.87 4.80 11.80
C HIS A 46 -15.24 3.60 10.91
N ILE A 47 -15.93 2.59 11.46
CA ILE A 47 -16.41 1.45 10.68
C ILE A 47 -17.35 1.90 9.54
N VAL A 48 -18.30 2.78 9.88
CA VAL A 48 -19.31 3.28 8.93
C VAL A 48 -18.66 4.15 7.85
N ASP A 49 -17.81 5.09 8.24
CA ASP A 49 -17.23 6.09 7.34
C ASP A 49 -16.15 5.49 6.44
N ALA A 50 -15.30 4.60 6.97
CA ALA A 50 -14.17 4.05 6.21
C ALA A 50 -14.51 2.77 5.44
N PHE A 51 -15.48 1.95 5.89
CA PHE A 51 -15.76 0.64 5.28
C PHE A 51 -17.19 0.46 4.76
N GLY A 52 -18.10 1.37 5.08
CA GLY A 52 -19.51 1.34 4.69
C GLY A 52 -20.30 0.19 5.32
N VAL A 53 -21.59 0.37 5.53
CA VAL A 53 -22.48 -0.64 6.16
C VAL A 53 -23.84 -0.74 5.47
N ASP A 54 -24.06 0.03 4.41
CA ASP A 54 -25.34 0.21 3.72
C ASP A 54 -25.91 -1.10 3.15
N ASP A 55 -25.03 -1.97 2.67
CA ASP A 55 -25.34 -3.34 2.23
C ASP A 55 -25.91 -4.20 3.36
N LEU A 56 -25.27 -4.13 4.54
CA LEU A 56 -25.67 -4.89 5.72
C LEU A 56 -26.96 -4.34 6.33
N LEU A 57 -27.08 -3.01 6.43
CA LEU A 57 -28.31 -2.35 6.90
C LEU A 57 -29.50 -2.74 6.02
N SER A 58 -29.33 -2.75 4.69
CA SER A 58 -30.38 -3.17 3.76
C SER A 58 -30.78 -4.63 3.95
N SER A 59 -29.83 -5.54 4.12
CA SER A 59 -30.14 -6.97 4.29
C SER A 59 -30.76 -7.27 5.65
N LEU A 60 -30.16 -6.75 6.72
CA LEU A 60 -30.58 -6.99 8.11
C LEU A 60 -31.96 -6.38 8.42
N SER A 61 -32.26 -5.19 7.87
CA SER A 61 -33.58 -4.57 8.05
C SER A 61 -34.71 -5.40 7.45
N ILE A 62 -34.46 -6.19 6.40
CA ILE A 62 -35.46 -7.02 5.75
C ILE A 62 -35.52 -8.42 6.35
N ASN A 63 -34.36 -9.03 6.60
CA ASN A 63 -34.26 -10.46 6.89
C ASN A 63 -33.96 -10.78 8.36
N GLY A 64 -33.53 -9.79 9.15
CA GLY A 64 -32.95 -10.03 10.47
C GLY A 64 -31.56 -10.65 10.37
N TYR A 65 -31.04 -11.14 11.49
CA TYR A 65 -29.70 -11.70 11.54
C TYR A 65 -29.66 -13.08 10.88
N PHE A 66 -28.69 -13.31 9.98
CA PHE A 66 -28.55 -14.60 9.29
C PHE A 66 -27.69 -15.56 10.11
N ASP A 67 -28.26 -16.68 10.53
CA ASP A 67 -27.62 -17.58 11.49
C ASP A 67 -26.35 -18.26 10.95
N ALA A 68 -26.28 -18.51 9.64
CA ALA A 68 -25.11 -19.12 9.02
C ALA A 68 -23.88 -18.18 8.95
N GLU A 69 -24.03 -16.91 9.30
CA GLU A 69 -22.94 -15.93 9.39
C GLU A 69 -22.75 -15.45 10.83
N PRO A 70 -22.22 -16.29 11.74
CA PRO A 70 -21.98 -15.87 13.11
C PRO A 70 -20.94 -14.76 13.19
N LEU A 71 -21.05 -13.93 14.23
CA LEU A 71 -19.94 -13.09 14.69
C LEU A 71 -18.86 -14.00 15.29
N VAL A 72 -17.64 -13.52 15.33
CA VAL A 72 -16.57 -14.21 16.06
C VAL A 72 -15.99 -13.26 17.08
N ALA A 73 -15.97 -13.70 18.33
CA ALA A 73 -15.53 -12.92 19.46
C ALA A 73 -14.46 -13.65 20.26
N ARG A 74 -13.61 -12.86 20.92
CA ARG A 74 -12.69 -13.31 21.96
C ARG A 74 -13.14 -12.76 23.31
N SER A 75 -12.93 -13.54 24.36
CA SER A 75 -13.08 -13.03 25.73
C SER A 75 -11.79 -12.27 26.11
N GLU A 76 -11.90 -10.95 26.31
CA GLU A 76 -10.79 -10.07 26.74
C GLU A 76 -11.28 -9.26 27.95
N ASP A 77 -10.63 -9.42 29.11
CA ASP A 77 -10.99 -8.75 30.38
C ASP A 77 -12.47 -8.91 30.78
N GLY A 78 -13.04 -10.09 30.56
CA GLY A 78 -14.45 -10.39 30.84
C GLY A 78 -15.45 -9.75 29.85
N LYS A 79 -14.97 -9.19 28.74
CA LYS A 79 -15.79 -8.63 27.66
C LYS A 79 -15.68 -9.49 26.41
N LEU A 80 -16.78 -9.59 25.66
CA LEU A 80 -16.80 -10.28 24.37
C LEU A 80 -16.48 -9.29 23.25
N VAL A 81 -15.22 -9.26 22.83
CA VAL A 81 -14.73 -8.37 21.77
C VAL A 81 -14.82 -9.06 20.42
N VAL A 82 -15.58 -8.49 19.49
CA VAL A 82 -15.83 -9.07 18.16
C VAL A 82 -14.60 -8.91 17.27
N ALA A 83 -13.85 -9.99 17.08
CA ALA A 83 -12.68 -10.05 16.22
C ALA A 83 -13.04 -10.06 14.73
N GLU A 84 -14.14 -10.74 14.36
CA GLU A 84 -14.64 -10.81 12.97
C GLU A 84 -16.15 -10.59 12.91
N GLY A 85 -16.57 -9.77 11.94
CA GLY A 85 -17.95 -9.29 11.83
C GLY A 85 -18.21 -7.90 12.42
N ASN A 86 -17.19 -7.07 12.65
CA ASN A 86 -17.35 -5.69 13.17
C ASN A 86 -18.37 -4.83 12.40
N ARG A 87 -18.40 -4.91 11.05
CA ARG A 87 -19.43 -4.22 10.23
C ARG A 87 -20.85 -4.73 10.48
N ARG A 88 -21.00 -6.06 10.71
CA ARG A 88 -22.29 -6.70 11.01
C ARG A 88 -22.78 -6.27 12.38
N LEU A 89 -21.91 -6.30 13.39
CA LEU A 89 -22.23 -5.77 14.72
C LEU A 89 -22.63 -4.30 14.64
N ALA A 90 -21.83 -3.44 13.99
CA ALA A 90 -22.14 -2.02 13.83
C ALA A 90 -23.52 -1.79 13.18
N ALA A 91 -23.85 -2.52 12.11
CA ALA A 91 -25.17 -2.43 11.47
C ALA A 91 -26.31 -2.88 12.39
N CYS A 92 -26.12 -3.92 13.21
CA CYS A 92 -27.11 -4.35 14.20
C CYS A 92 -27.33 -3.28 15.27
N LEU A 93 -26.25 -2.68 15.79
CA LEU A 93 -26.31 -1.59 16.77
C LEU A 93 -27.04 -0.36 16.22
N MET A 94 -26.77 -0.01 14.96
CA MET A 94 -27.46 1.08 14.27
C MET A 94 -28.97 0.83 14.12
N LEU A 95 -29.37 -0.36 13.68
CA LEU A 95 -30.79 -0.73 13.53
C LEU A 95 -31.51 -0.80 14.88
N ALA A 96 -30.83 -1.30 15.92
CA ALA A 96 -31.36 -1.37 17.28
C ALA A 96 -31.48 0.00 17.96
N GLY A 97 -30.90 1.07 17.38
CA GLY A 97 -30.92 2.41 17.95
C GLY A 97 -30.01 2.59 19.18
N ASP A 98 -28.98 1.74 19.30
CA ASP A 98 -28.03 1.71 20.42
C ASP A 98 -27.28 3.06 20.58
N GLU A 99 -26.93 3.41 21.82
CA GLU A 99 -26.24 4.66 22.12
C GLU A 99 -24.86 4.78 21.44
N ARG A 100 -24.21 3.66 21.13
CA ARG A 100 -22.96 3.64 20.36
C ARG A 100 -23.14 4.17 18.94
N ALA A 101 -24.36 4.12 18.40
CA ALA A 101 -24.69 4.52 17.04
C ALA A 101 -25.34 5.91 16.95
N LEU A 102 -25.37 6.69 18.04
CA LEU A 102 -26.05 8.01 18.09
C LEU A 102 -25.70 8.93 16.91
N ARG A 103 -24.42 9.00 16.54
CA ARG A 103 -23.91 9.88 15.47
C ARG A 103 -24.27 9.41 14.06
N GLN A 104 -24.73 8.17 13.92
CA GLN A 104 -25.10 7.54 12.64
C GLN A 104 -26.61 7.33 12.50
N ARG A 105 -27.42 7.92 13.39
CA ARG A 105 -28.89 7.77 13.40
C ARG A 105 -29.54 8.20 12.10
N ASP A 106 -29.13 9.33 11.53
CA ASP A 106 -29.70 9.84 10.27
C ASP A 106 -29.44 8.88 9.11
N LYS A 107 -28.24 8.27 9.07
CA LYS A 107 -27.90 7.24 8.09
C LYS A 107 -28.70 5.95 8.29
N ALA A 108 -29.00 5.59 9.54
CA ALA A 108 -29.77 4.39 9.87
C ALA A 108 -31.30 4.57 9.66
N ALA A 109 -31.82 5.79 9.76
CA ALA A 109 -33.25 6.12 9.74
C ALA A 109 -34.06 5.45 8.62
N PRO A 110 -33.66 5.52 7.32
CA PRO A 110 -34.43 4.86 6.25
C PRO A 110 -34.49 3.34 6.40
N TYR A 111 -33.44 2.72 6.93
CA TYR A 111 -33.40 1.27 7.17
C TYR A 111 -34.19 0.85 8.41
N ILE A 112 -34.22 1.69 9.44
CA ILE A 112 -35.05 1.50 10.63
C ILE A 112 -36.54 1.53 10.24
N GLU A 113 -36.94 2.41 9.32
CA GLU A 113 -38.30 2.43 8.80
C GLU A 113 -38.68 1.11 8.13
N VAL A 114 -37.82 0.60 7.23
CA VAL A 114 -38.01 -0.71 6.59
C VAL A 114 -38.06 -1.83 7.64
N TRP A 115 -37.16 -1.80 8.62
CA TRP A 115 -37.11 -2.80 9.70
C TRP A 115 -38.41 -2.82 10.52
N ASN A 116 -38.97 -1.65 10.83
CA ASN A 116 -40.28 -1.52 11.48
C ASN A 116 -41.40 -2.08 10.59
N GLN A 117 -41.43 -1.76 9.29
CA GLN A 117 -42.42 -2.28 8.34
C GLN A 117 -42.36 -3.81 8.21
N LYS A 118 -41.17 -4.41 8.37
CA LYS A 118 -40.96 -5.86 8.35
C LYS A 118 -41.20 -6.54 9.69
N LYS A 119 -41.79 -5.84 10.67
CA LYS A 119 -42.09 -6.33 12.03
C LYS A 119 -40.83 -6.65 12.85
N ARG A 120 -39.76 -5.88 12.66
CA ARG A 120 -38.49 -5.98 13.39
C ARG A 120 -37.93 -7.40 13.45
N PRO A 121 -37.54 -7.99 12.30
CA PRO A 121 -36.80 -9.25 12.29
C PRO A 121 -35.66 -9.26 13.33
N SER A 122 -35.48 -10.36 14.05
CA SER A 122 -34.65 -10.39 15.27
C SER A 122 -33.18 -10.07 14.99
N LEU A 123 -32.63 -9.18 15.83
CA LEU A 123 -31.22 -8.78 15.88
C LEU A 123 -30.66 -8.85 17.31
N GLU A 124 -31.49 -9.09 18.33
CA GLU A 124 -31.15 -8.89 19.75
C GLU A 124 -30.05 -9.82 20.25
N ARG A 125 -30.03 -11.05 19.74
CA ARG A 125 -29.10 -12.10 20.16
C ARG A 125 -28.44 -12.77 18.96
N PRO A 126 -27.52 -12.10 18.25
CA PRO A 126 -26.82 -12.70 17.13
C PRO A 126 -26.02 -13.94 17.58
N PRO A 127 -25.87 -14.94 16.70
CA PRO A 127 -24.97 -16.06 16.95
C PRO A 127 -23.52 -15.59 16.91
N VAL A 128 -22.75 -16.03 17.90
CA VAL A 128 -21.36 -15.68 18.11
C VAL A 128 -20.56 -16.95 18.37
N ILE A 129 -19.44 -17.12 17.69
CA ILE A 129 -18.43 -18.12 18.03
C ILE A 129 -17.45 -17.43 18.99
N VAL A 130 -17.41 -17.90 20.24
CA VAL A 130 -16.57 -17.35 21.31
C VAL A 130 -15.36 -18.24 21.52
N PHE A 131 -14.18 -17.64 21.44
CA PHE A 131 -12.91 -18.27 21.76
C PHE A 131 -12.44 -17.81 23.14
N SER A 132 -12.20 -18.74 24.07
CA SER A 132 -11.88 -18.48 25.47
C SER A 132 -10.66 -19.27 25.95
N GLY A 133 -9.66 -18.58 26.52
CA GLY A 133 -8.42 -19.21 27.00
C GLY A 133 -7.29 -19.24 25.95
N ASP A 134 -6.11 -19.68 26.37
CA ASP A 134 -4.88 -19.60 25.56
C ASP A 134 -4.86 -20.59 24.38
N GLU A 135 -5.40 -21.80 24.56
CA GLU A 135 -5.50 -22.84 23.51
C GLU A 135 -6.46 -22.40 22.37
N ASP A 136 -7.55 -21.71 22.73
CA ASP A 136 -8.53 -21.15 21.81
C ASP A 136 -8.02 -19.94 21.01
N GLN A 137 -6.99 -19.24 21.48
CA GLN A 137 -6.39 -18.12 20.72
C GLN A 137 -5.80 -18.61 19.39
N THR A 138 -5.11 -19.76 19.39
CA THR A 138 -4.57 -20.34 18.15
C THR A 138 -5.69 -20.74 17.19
N GLY A 139 -6.82 -21.21 17.73
CA GLY A 139 -8.05 -21.47 16.99
C GLY A 139 -8.65 -20.23 16.35
N LEU A 140 -8.77 -19.14 17.12
CA LEU A 140 -9.21 -17.83 16.63
C LEU A 140 -8.29 -17.31 15.52
N LEU A 141 -6.97 -17.38 15.70
CA LEU A 141 -5.99 -16.93 14.71
C LEU A 141 -6.12 -17.71 13.40
N SER A 142 -6.27 -19.03 13.49
CA SER A 142 -6.50 -19.90 12.33
C SER A 142 -7.82 -19.56 11.63
N TYR A 143 -8.87 -19.34 12.41
CA TYR A 143 -10.19 -18.95 11.90
C TYR A 143 -10.13 -17.61 11.16
N LEU A 144 -9.53 -16.58 11.77
CA LEU A 144 -9.37 -15.25 11.18
C LEU A 144 -8.52 -15.32 9.90
N GLY A 145 -7.38 -16.03 9.96
CA GLY A 145 -6.47 -16.17 8.84
C GLY A 145 -7.11 -16.78 7.59
N VAL A 146 -7.75 -17.94 7.75
CA VAL A 146 -8.43 -18.65 6.64
C VAL A 146 -9.60 -17.84 6.11
N ARG A 147 -10.45 -17.31 7.00
CA ARG A 147 -11.66 -16.57 6.59
C ARG A 147 -11.33 -15.27 5.86
N HIS A 148 -10.28 -14.55 6.25
CA HIS A 148 -9.90 -13.28 5.61
C HIS A 148 -9.13 -13.43 4.28
N ILE A 149 -8.64 -14.62 3.95
CA ILE A 149 -8.07 -14.91 2.62
C ILE A 149 -9.16 -15.29 1.62
N SER A 150 -10.22 -15.97 2.06
CA SER A 150 -11.32 -16.43 1.20
C SER A 150 -12.60 -15.57 1.25
N ALA A 151 -12.65 -14.49 2.04
CA ALA A 151 -13.82 -13.63 2.15
C ALA A 151 -14.01 -12.69 0.95
N ALA A 152 -15.28 -12.36 0.66
CA ALA A 152 -15.67 -11.39 -0.37
C ALA A 152 -15.06 -9.97 -0.17
N LYS A 153 -14.63 -9.63 1.05
CA LYS A 153 -13.82 -8.43 1.36
C LYS A 153 -12.58 -8.83 2.16
N SER A 154 -11.59 -9.39 1.47
CA SER A 154 -10.29 -9.76 2.04
C SER A 154 -9.57 -8.57 2.70
N TRP A 155 -8.65 -8.86 3.63
CA TRP A 155 -7.76 -7.85 4.18
C TRP A 155 -6.87 -7.26 3.09
N ASP A 156 -6.69 -5.94 3.10
CA ASP A 156 -5.63 -5.33 2.31
C ASP A 156 -4.24 -5.64 2.91
N SER A 157 -3.20 -5.32 2.14
CA SER A 157 -1.82 -5.60 2.50
C SER A 157 -1.40 -5.01 3.84
N TYR A 158 -1.90 -3.83 4.22
CA TYR A 158 -1.53 -3.20 5.49
C TYR A 158 -2.20 -3.91 6.66
N ALA A 159 -3.52 -4.14 6.58
CA ALA A 159 -4.23 -4.86 7.63
C ALA A 159 -3.65 -6.26 7.85
N LYS A 160 -3.30 -6.95 6.77
CA LYS A 160 -2.63 -8.25 6.84
C LYS A 160 -1.28 -8.15 7.55
N ALA A 161 -0.45 -7.18 7.18
CA ALA A 161 0.86 -7.00 7.81
C ALA A 161 0.75 -6.64 9.30
N ALA A 162 -0.18 -5.77 9.66
CA ALA A 162 -0.45 -5.38 11.04
C ALA A 162 -0.92 -6.56 11.90
N TRP A 163 -1.81 -7.40 11.36
CA TRP A 163 -2.23 -8.62 12.03
C TRP A 163 -1.06 -9.59 12.23
N VAL A 164 -0.25 -9.83 11.19
CA VAL A 164 0.92 -10.72 11.31
C VAL A 164 1.89 -10.20 12.37
N ALA A 165 2.14 -8.89 12.42
CA ALA A 165 2.99 -8.29 13.45
C ALA A 165 2.46 -8.55 14.87
N ASP A 166 1.16 -8.36 15.07
CA ASP A 166 0.48 -8.63 16.35
C ASP A 166 0.62 -10.11 16.77
N VAL A 167 0.46 -11.03 15.81
CA VAL A 167 0.58 -12.47 16.06
C VAL A 167 2.00 -12.87 16.42
N VAL A 168 3.01 -12.37 15.69
CA VAL A 168 4.42 -12.63 15.98
C VAL A 168 4.78 -12.09 17.37
N GLU A 169 4.32 -10.89 17.72
CA GLU A 169 4.64 -10.25 18.99
C GLU A 169 4.00 -10.98 20.19
N LYS A 170 2.71 -11.31 20.10
CA LYS A 170 1.93 -11.88 21.21
C LYS A 170 2.11 -13.39 21.36
N HIS A 171 2.13 -14.13 20.25
CA HIS A 171 2.10 -15.60 20.27
C HIS A 171 3.46 -16.24 19.96
N LYS A 172 4.50 -15.43 19.67
CA LYS A 172 5.86 -15.89 19.35
C LYS A 172 5.93 -16.92 18.22
N LEU A 173 4.91 -16.96 17.36
CA LEU A 173 4.87 -17.82 16.19
C LEU A 173 5.85 -17.29 15.12
N SER A 174 6.49 -18.21 14.42
CA SER A 174 7.32 -17.86 13.27
C SER A 174 6.46 -17.45 12.07
N VAL A 175 7.03 -16.62 11.19
CA VAL A 175 6.34 -16.22 9.95
C VAL A 175 6.00 -17.43 9.06
N SER A 176 6.79 -18.50 9.13
CA SER A 176 6.53 -19.75 8.40
C SER A 176 5.29 -20.47 8.93
N GLU A 177 5.10 -20.52 10.25
CA GLU A 177 3.91 -21.11 10.88
C GLU A 177 2.66 -20.31 10.56
N ILE A 178 2.75 -18.97 10.64
CA ILE A 178 1.64 -18.07 10.28
C ILE A 178 1.27 -18.26 8.81
N ALA A 179 2.26 -18.35 7.90
CA ALA A 179 2.01 -18.58 6.48
C ALA A 179 1.25 -19.88 6.22
N LYS A 180 1.65 -20.97 6.89
CA LYS A 180 0.96 -22.27 6.81
C LYS A 180 -0.45 -22.20 7.40
N MET A 181 -0.61 -21.54 8.54
CA MET A 181 -1.89 -21.38 9.24
C MET A 181 -2.93 -20.68 8.36
N ILE A 182 -2.52 -19.64 7.64
CA ILE A 182 -3.44 -18.85 6.81
C ILE A 182 -3.49 -19.33 5.36
N GLY A 183 -2.59 -20.21 4.93
CA GLY A 183 -2.55 -20.70 3.54
C GLY A 183 -2.02 -19.67 2.54
N ASP A 184 -1.06 -18.84 2.95
CA ASP A 184 -0.38 -17.87 2.07
C ASP A 184 1.11 -18.24 1.90
N GLN A 185 1.77 -17.63 0.92
CA GLN A 185 3.19 -17.80 0.69
C GLN A 185 4.00 -17.09 1.77
N HIS A 186 4.90 -17.84 2.42
CA HIS A 186 5.83 -17.32 3.43
C HIS A 186 6.56 -16.05 2.98
N ARG A 187 7.07 -16.03 1.74
CA ARG A 187 7.77 -14.88 1.16
C ARG A 187 6.89 -13.63 1.02
N THR A 188 5.60 -13.79 0.75
CA THR A 188 4.66 -12.67 0.68
C THR A 188 4.46 -12.06 2.06
N ILE A 189 4.25 -12.90 3.07
CA ILE A 189 4.07 -12.44 4.45
C ILE A 189 5.32 -11.73 4.97
N ASP A 190 6.51 -12.29 4.73
CA ASP A 190 7.77 -11.65 5.13
C ASP A 190 7.91 -10.24 4.56
N ARG A 191 7.64 -10.07 3.26
CA ARG A 191 7.72 -8.74 2.62
C ARG A 191 6.73 -7.74 3.22
N LEU A 192 5.49 -8.19 3.46
CA LEU A 192 4.47 -7.36 4.10
C LEU A 192 4.90 -6.93 5.51
N LEU A 193 5.36 -7.89 6.31
CA LEU A 193 5.79 -7.68 7.69
C LEU A 193 7.03 -6.77 7.76
N GLN A 194 8.02 -6.97 6.87
CA GLN A 194 9.21 -6.13 6.80
C GLN A 194 8.85 -4.68 6.44
N GLY A 195 7.97 -4.48 5.45
CA GLY A 195 7.46 -3.17 5.10
C GLY A 195 6.71 -2.49 6.25
N PHE A 196 5.91 -3.26 7.00
CA PHE A 196 5.19 -2.76 8.17
C PHE A 196 6.15 -2.32 9.28
N TYR A 197 7.16 -3.12 9.62
CA TYR A 197 8.14 -2.75 10.64
C TYR A 197 8.99 -1.54 10.26
N VAL A 198 9.42 -1.41 9.00
CA VAL A 198 10.13 -0.22 8.51
C VAL A 198 9.27 1.04 8.71
N VAL A 199 8.00 0.98 8.29
CA VAL A 199 7.08 2.11 8.45
C VAL A 199 6.92 2.46 9.92
N LYS A 200 6.60 1.48 10.77
CA LYS A 200 6.33 1.73 12.19
C LYS A 200 7.54 2.28 12.93
N GLN A 201 8.73 1.80 12.60
CA GLN A 201 9.97 2.33 13.14
C GLN A 201 10.19 3.80 12.73
N LEU A 202 9.95 4.15 11.46
CA LEU A 202 10.11 5.52 10.98
C LEU A 202 9.04 6.47 11.51
N GLU A 203 7.80 5.99 11.70
CA GLU A 203 6.73 6.74 12.38
C GLU A 203 7.11 7.01 13.84
N ALA A 204 7.49 5.98 14.59
CA ALA A 204 7.84 6.08 16.01
C ALA A 204 9.06 6.99 16.26
N SER A 205 10.01 7.03 15.32
CA SER A 205 11.20 7.90 15.39
C SER A 205 10.98 9.31 14.81
N GLY A 206 9.77 9.64 14.37
CA GLY A 206 9.43 10.94 13.75
C GLY A 206 10.14 11.17 12.41
N LYS A 207 10.66 10.11 11.80
CA LYS A 207 11.40 10.13 10.52
C LYS A 207 10.49 9.99 9.30
N PHE A 208 9.24 9.59 9.54
CA PHE A 208 8.16 9.59 8.56
C PHE A 208 6.86 10.03 9.23
N ILE A 209 6.18 11.02 8.65
CA ILE A 209 4.87 11.48 9.10
C ILE A 209 3.87 11.20 7.97
N PRO A 210 3.02 10.16 8.08
CA PRO A 210 2.14 9.72 7.01
C PRO A 210 1.29 10.82 6.37
N THR A 211 0.76 11.74 7.19
CA THR A 211 -0.12 12.83 6.74
C THR A 211 0.58 13.85 5.85
N ASN A 212 1.91 13.91 5.88
CA ASN A 212 2.70 14.80 5.04
C ASN A 212 2.96 14.22 3.63
N SER A 213 2.63 12.95 3.39
CA SER A 213 2.76 12.31 2.08
C SER A 213 1.97 13.05 1.01
N GLN A 214 2.58 13.25 -0.16
CA GLN A 214 1.92 13.80 -1.35
C GLN A 214 1.16 12.72 -2.13
N LYS A 215 1.43 11.44 -1.88
CA LYS A 215 0.80 10.29 -2.55
C LYS A 215 -0.27 9.68 -1.64
N GLY A 216 -1.50 9.56 -2.13
CA GLY A 216 -2.58 8.92 -1.39
C GLY A 216 -2.49 7.39 -1.41
N GLY A 217 -2.78 6.77 -0.27
CA GLY A 217 -3.01 5.34 -0.13
C GLY A 217 -4.45 4.92 -0.39
N ARG A 218 -4.78 3.67 -0.04
CA ARG A 218 -6.13 3.08 -0.13
C ARG A 218 -6.32 2.06 0.99
N GLY A 219 -7.58 1.78 1.31
CA GLY A 219 -7.93 0.78 2.33
C GLY A 219 -7.60 1.27 3.74
N SER A 220 -6.99 0.38 4.53
CA SER A 220 -6.69 0.58 5.96
C SER A 220 -5.74 1.75 6.22
N VAL A 221 -4.93 2.14 5.23
CA VAL A 221 -4.09 3.34 5.29
C VAL A 221 -4.24 4.17 4.01
N THR A 222 -4.85 5.34 4.15
CA THR A 222 -5.11 6.28 3.05
C THR A 222 -4.04 7.37 2.94
N ALA A 223 -3.18 7.53 3.95
CA ALA A 223 -2.17 8.57 4.00
C ALA A 223 -1.03 8.37 2.98
N TYR A 224 -0.66 7.12 2.69
CA TYR A 224 0.37 6.76 1.72
C TYR A 224 0.11 5.35 1.13
N PRO A 225 0.60 5.05 -0.08
CA PRO A 225 0.42 3.73 -0.67
C PRO A 225 1.39 2.73 -0.03
N PHE A 226 0.93 2.00 1.00
CA PHE A 226 1.72 0.97 1.69
C PHE A 226 2.32 -0.08 0.74
N SER A 227 1.66 -0.34 -0.39
CA SER A 227 2.17 -1.26 -1.40
C SER A 227 3.51 -0.89 -1.99
N TRP A 228 3.85 0.40 -2.03
CA TRP A 228 5.13 0.85 -2.54
C TRP A 228 6.26 0.46 -1.60
N VAL A 229 6.02 0.46 -0.29
CA VAL A 229 7.02 0.13 0.74
C VAL A 229 7.48 -1.32 0.60
N TYR A 230 6.57 -2.30 0.68
CA TYR A 230 6.96 -3.71 0.55
C TYR A 230 7.39 -4.08 -0.89
N THR A 231 7.01 -3.27 -1.89
CA THR A 231 7.49 -3.43 -3.26
C THR A 231 8.95 -3.00 -3.37
N ILE A 232 9.30 -1.81 -2.89
CA ILE A 232 10.65 -1.27 -3.02
C ILE A 232 11.68 -2.04 -2.18
N LEU A 233 11.27 -2.54 -1.01
CA LEU A 233 12.08 -3.44 -0.16
C LEU A 233 12.28 -4.83 -0.77
N GLY A 234 11.52 -5.17 -1.82
CA GLY A 234 11.74 -6.39 -2.60
C GLY A 234 12.97 -6.33 -3.52
N TYR A 235 13.52 -5.13 -3.77
CA TYR A 235 14.76 -4.96 -4.53
C TYR A 235 15.97 -4.99 -3.59
N SER A 236 16.99 -5.78 -3.95
CA SER A 236 18.22 -5.90 -3.15
C SER A 236 18.91 -4.56 -2.95
N ALA A 237 19.03 -3.74 -3.99
CA ALA A 237 19.66 -2.42 -3.92
C ALA A 237 19.06 -1.51 -2.82
N THR A 238 17.75 -1.55 -2.61
CA THR A 238 17.09 -0.80 -1.52
C THR A 238 17.47 -1.36 -0.16
N ARG A 239 17.50 -2.69 -0.02
CA ARG A 239 17.86 -3.35 1.24
C ARG A 239 19.31 -3.13 1.60
N ASP A 240 20.21 -3.19 0.62
CA ASP A 240 21.63 -2.91 0.78
C ASP A 240 21.84 -1.44 1.18
N TYR A 241 21.09 -0.51 0.57
CA TYR A 241 21.10 0.90 0.97
C TYR A 241 20.68 1.08 2.43
N LEU A 242 19.59 0.45 2.86
CA LEU A 242 19.09 0.52 4.24
C LEU A 242 19.84 -0.38 5.24
N ASP A 243 20.75 -1.24 4.77
CA ASP A 243 21.46 -2.25 5.57
C ASP A 243 20.50 -3.20 6.33
N ILE A 244 19.44 -3.66 5.64
CA ILE A 244 18.44 -4.60 6.18
C ILE A 244 18.64 -5.99 5.57
N ALA A 245 18.70 -7.01 6.43
CA ALA A 245 18.79 -8.40 6.00
C ALA A 245 17.50 -8.90 5.30
N ASP A 246 17.65 -9.73 4.26
CA ASP A 246 16.53 -10.38 3.57
C ASP A 246 16.02 -11.63 4.32
N THR A 247 16.86 -12.23 5.18
CA THR A 247 16.63 -13.55 5.78
C THR A 247 15.87 -13.52 7.10
N GLN A 248 15.75 -12.37 7.75
CA GLN A 248 15.09 -12.28 9.06
C GLN A 248 14.26 -11.00 9.17
N THR A 249 12.94 -11.18 9.18
CA THR A 249 12.01 -10.09 9.43
C THR A 249 11.91 -9.82 10.92
N VAL A 250 12.52 -8.74 11.40
CA VAL A 250 12.52 -8.35 12.82
C VAL A 250 11.91 -6.95 13.02
N PRO A 251 11.32 -6.66 14.19
CA PRO A 251 10.93 -5.30 14.56
C PRO A 251 12.14 -4.36 14.53
N ASN A 252 11.91 -3.09 14.17
CA ASN A 252 12.95 -2.06 14.06
C ASN A 252 14.16 -2.46 13.17
N PRO A 253 13.93 -2.81 11.90
CA PRO A 253 14.97 -3.40 11.05
C PRO A 253 16.09 -2.44 10.63
N ILE A 254 15.88 -1.12 10.67
CA ILE A 254 16.90 -0.13 10.32
C ILE A 254 17.73 0.20 11.56
N LYS A 255 19.06 0.22 11.46
CA LYS A 255 19.93 0.65 12.57
C LYS A 255 19.67 2.11 12.93
N SER A 256 19.77 2.47 14.21
CA SER A 256 19.38 3.81 14.71
C SER A 256 20.16 4.94 14.01
N GLU A 257 21.44 4.72 13.74
CA GLU A 257 22.33 5.63 13.02
C GLU A 257 22.01 5.77 11.52
N GLN A 258 21.25 4.84 10.95
CA GLN A 258 20.86 4.81 9.54
C GLN A 258 19.40 5.23 9.28
N LEU A 259 18.65 5.62 10.31
CA LEU A 259 17.26 6.06 10.16
C LEU A 259 17.08 7.20 9.16
N ALA A 260 18.11 8.04 8.96
CA ALA A 260 18.11 9.08 7.94
C ALA A 260 17.93 8.53 6.52
N LYS A 261 18.51 7.35 6.22
CA LYS A 261 18.32 6.66 4.94
C LYS A 261 16.88 6.24 4.73
N GLY A 262 16.21 5.79 5.80
CA GLY A 262 14.77 5.52 5.79
C GLY A 262 13.95 6.77 5.45
N THR A 263 14.29 7.93 6.02
CA THR A 263 13.66 9.20 5.63
C THR A 263 13.85 9.50 4.14
N VAL A 264 15.07 9.38 3.61
CA VAL A 264 15.35 9.61 2.17
C VAL A 264 14.50 8.69 1.30
N LEU A 265 14.44 7.39 1.63
CA LEU A 265 13.60 6.43 0.90
C LEU A 265 12.12 6.82 0.91
N MET A 266 11.57 7.16 2.09
CA MET A 266 10.15 7.53 2.22
C MET A 266 9.84 8.85 1.52
N THR A 267 10.72 9.84 1.60
CA THR A 267 10.57 11.12 0.86
C THR A 267 10.69 10.91 -0.65
N ALA A 268 11.61 10.07 -1.12
CA ALA A 268 11.73 9.76 -2.55
C ALA A 268 10.45 9.09 -3.09
N MET A 269 9.82 8.20 -2.32
CA MET A 269 8.56 7.58 -2.71
C MET A 269 7.36 8.52 -2.59
N PHE A 270 7.22 9.25 -1.48
CA PHE A 270 5.97 9.90 -1.11
C PHE A 270 5.99 11.41 -1.13
N GLY A 271 7.17 12.02 -1.24
CA GLY A 271 7.36 13.44 -1.00
C GLY A 271 7.09 13.82 0.46
N ASP A 272 7.19 15.11 0.75
CA ASP A 272 6.85 15.70 2.04
C ASP A 272 6.27 17.11 1.81
N ARG A 273 4.95 17.23 1.98
CA ARG A 273 4.23 18.52 1.86
C ARG A 273 4.75 19.57 2.83
N SER A 274 5.10 19.18 4.06
CA SER A 274 5.54 20.12 5.10
C SER A 274 6.89 20.76 4.78
N ARG A 275 7.70 20.09 3.95
CA ARG A 275 9.04 20.55 3.53
C ARG A 275 9.10 20.99 2.07
N GLY A 276 7.96 21.03 1.37
CA GLY A 276 7.91 21.33 -0.07
C GLY A 276 8.72 20.34 -0.93
N ARG A 277 8.95 19.12 -0.45
CA ARG A 277 9.74 18.11 -1.16
C ARG A 277 8.82 17.26 -2.02
N SER A 278 9.04 17.28 -3.33
CA SER A 278 8.32 16.42 -4.27
C SER A 278 8.79 14.97 -4.16
N SER A 279 7.88 14.03 -4.43
CA SER A 279 8.24 12.63 -4.66
C SER A 279 9.12 12.51 -5.91
N SER A 280 10.15 11.67 -5.85
CA SER A 280 11.00 11.33 -6.99
C SER A 280 10.30 10.42 -8.00
N VAL A 281 9.17 9.79 -7.62
CA VAL A 281 8.42 8.88 -8.48
C VAL A 281 7.00 9.37 -8.75
N THR A 282 6.51 9.09 -9.95
CA THR A 282 5.15 9.36 -10.38
C THR A 282 4.20 8.24 -9.94
N ASP A 283 4.58 6.99 -10.22
CA ASP A 283 3.82 5.78 -9.89
C ASP A 283 4.71 4.57 -9.55
N SER A 284 4.08 3.44 -9.19
CA SER A 284 4.76 2.23 -8.72
C SER A 284 5.68 1.58 -9.77
N ARG A 285 5.49 1.85 -11.07
CA ARG A 285 6.32 1.28 -12.14
C ARG A 285 7.75 1.83 -12.11
N GLN A 286 7.95 2.97 -11.46
CA GLN A 286 9.28 3.59 -11.30
C GLN A 286 10.05 3.06 -10.08
N LEU A 287 9.45 2.26 -9.20
CA LEU A 287 10.11 1.80 -7.97
C LEU A 287 11.35 0.94 -8.23
N GLY A 288 11.36 0.13 -9.29
CA GLY A 288 12.54 -0.65 -9.67
C GLY A 288 13.70 0.24 -10.13
N ARG A 289 13.40 1.29 -10.91
CA ARG A 289 14.41 2.28 -11.33
C ARG A 289 14.93 3.07 -10.13
N LEU A 290 14.02 3.56 -9.27
CA LEU A 290 14.36 4.24 -8.03
C LEU A 290 15.25 3.38 -7.12
N ALA A 291 14.94 2.08 -6.98
CA ALA A 291 15.74 1.17 -6.19
C ALA A 291 17.20 1.09 -6.66
N GLY A 292 17.42 1.01 -7.98
CA GLY A 292 18.76 1.00 -8.57
C GLY A 292 19.55 2.29 -8.32
N MET A 293 18.86 3.43 -8.20
CA MET A 293 19.50 4.73 -7.94
C MET A 293 20.05 4.89 -6.51
N PHE A 294 19.59 4.09 -5.54
CA PHE A 294 20.19 4.13 -4.20
C PHE A 294 21.59 3.52 -4.14
N ALA A 295 21.97 2.71 -5.13
CA ALA A 295 23.28 2.05 -5.17
C ALA A 295 24.40 2.96 -5.71
N ASN A 296 24.06 4.06 -6.39
CA ASN A 296 25.03 5.00 -6.95
C ASN A 296 25.03 6.33 -6.16
N PRO A 297 26.19 6.78 -5.62
CA PRO A 297 26.30 8.03 -4.86
C PRO A 297 25.84 9.29 -5.60
N GLU A 298 26.06 9.36 -6.92
CA GLU A 298 25.66 10.49 -7.76
C GLU A 298 24.14 10.57 -7.85
N THR A 299 23.49 9.46 -8.20
CA THR A 299 22.03 9.40 -8.29
C THR A 299 21.37 9.59 -6.92
N LEU A 300 21.97 9.07 -5.85
CA LEU A 300 21.52 9.31 -4.48
C LEU A 300 21.54 10.81 -4.13
N THR A 301 22.62 11.52 -4.47
CA THR A 301 22.72 12.96 -4.26
C THR A 301 21.60 13.71 -4.99
N MET A 302 21.27 13.28 -6.21
CA MET A 302 20.15 13.87 -6.97
C MET A 302 18.78 13.58 -6.35
N ILE A 303 18.56 12.36 -5.82
CA ILE A 303 17.34 12.03 -5.05
C ILE A 303 17.22 12.95 -3.84
N GLU A 304 18.31 13.14 -3.10
CA GLU A 304 18.34 14.04 -1.93
C GLU A 304 18.11 15.50 -2.32
N GLN A 305 18.44 15.90 -3.55
CA GLN A 305 18.08 17.20 -4.11
C GLN A 305 16.62 17.29 -4.56
N GLY A 306 15.86 16.20 -4.54
CA GLY A 306 14.45 16.13 -4.92
C GLY A 306 14.21 15.98 -6.41
N LYS A 307 15.22 15.50 -7.16
CA LYS A 307 15.06 15.16 -8.57
C LYS A 307 14.17 13.94 -8.74
N THR A 308 13.43 13.93 -9.84
CA THR A 308 12.61 12.79 -10.26
C THR A 308 13.47 11.70 -10.90
N VAL A 309 12.98 10.46 -10.87
CA VAL A 309 13.62 9.32 -11.54
C VAL A 309 13.92 9.65 -13.01
N ASP A 310 12.97 10.24 -13.73
CA ASP A 310 13.17 10.54 -15.16
C ASP A 310 14.22 11.65 -15.38
N GLU A 311 14.28 12.66 -14.50
CA GLU A 311 15.36 13.68 -14.56
C GLU A 311 16.74 13.09 -14.26
N ILE A 312 16.82 12.20 -13.26
CA ILE A 312 18.07 11.53 -12.88
C ILE A 312 18.56 10.68 -14.04
N GLU A 313 17.70 9.84 -14.62
CA GLU A 313 18.06 9.01 -15.77
C GLU A 313 18.53 9.87 -16.94
N ALA A 314 17.84 10.97 -17.25
CA ALA A 314 18.22 11.86 -18.34
C ALA A 314 19.58 12.53 -18.11
N ALA A 315 19.97 12.77 -16.86
CA ALA A 315 21.21 13.41 -16.46
C ALA A 315 22.37 12.43 -16.35
N THR A 316 22.13 11.20 -15.87
CA THR A 316 23.16 10.15 -15.74
C THR A 316 23.26 9.26 -16.97
N GLN A 317 22.45 9.50 -18.00
CA GLN A 317 22.55 8.79 -19.26
C GLN A 317 23.92 9.05 -19.88
N LYS A 318 24.66 7.95 -20.12
CA LYS A 318 25.95 8.01 -20.82
C LYS A 318 25.79 8.71 -22.18
N ILE A 319 26.74 9.58 -22.50
CA ILE A 319 26.68 10.40 -23.71
C ILE A 319 26.66 9.52 -24.96
N GLU A 320 27.32 8.37 -24.94
CA GLU A 320 27.37 7.40 -26.04
C GLU A 320 25.99 6.83 -26.37
N ASP A 321 25.23 6.45 -25.35
CA ASP A 321 23.89 5.89 -25.51
C ASP A 321 22.91 6.97 -25.98
N LYS A 322 23.00 8.17 -25.40
CA LYS A 322 22.18 9.32 -25.77
C LYS A 322 22.47 9.78 -27.20
N LEU A 323 23.73 9.76 -27.63
CA LEU A 323 24.14 10.04 -29.00
C LEU A 323 23.60 8.97 -29.96
N ARG A 324 23.77 7.68 -29.64
CA ARG A 324 23.29 6.57 -30.48
C ARG A 324 21.78 6.64 -30.71
N GLN A 325 21.01 6.78 -29.63
CA GLN A 325 19.56 6.86 -29.71
C GLN A 325 19.11 8.17 -30.37
N GLY A 326 19.66 9.30 -29.94
CA GLY A 326 19.29 10.62 -30.44
C GLY A 326 19.54 10.80 -31.94
N VAL A 327 20.70 10.40 -32.45
CA VAL A 327 21.01 10.46 -33.89
C VAL A 327 20.05 9.59 -34.71
N HIS A 328 19.71 8.40 -34.20
CA HIS A 328 18.75 7.53 -34.86
C HIS A 328 17.34 8.16 -34.90
N THR A 329 16.84 8.67 -33.77
CA THR A 329 15.53 9.34 -33.68
C THR A 329 15.44 10.56 -34.60
N VAL A 330 16.47 11.43 -34.61
CA VAL A 330 16.51 12.59 -35.53
C VAL A 330 16.42 12.13 -36.99
N ARG A 331 17.18 11.10 -37.36
CA ARG A 331 17.16 10.58 -38.74
C ARG A 331 15.79 10.02 -39.13
N GLU A 332 15.15 9.26 -38.26
CA GLU A 332 13.82 8.68 -38.53
C GLU A 332 12.76 9.77 -38.67
N ILE A 333 12.74 10.77 -37.78
CA ILE A 333 11.78 11.89 -37.86
C ILE A 333 11.97 12.68 -39.16
N LEU A 334 13.22 13.03 -39.50
CA LEU A 334 13.49 13.78 -40.74
C LEU A 334 13.10 12.98 -41.98
N ARG A 335 13.36 11.67 -42.00
CA ARG A 335 12.97 10.80 -43.12
C ARG A 335 11.45 10.71 -43.26
N ASP A 336 10.72 10.54 -42.15
CA ASP A 336 9.26 10.51 -42.15
C ASP A 336 8.66 11.83 -42.66
N LEU A 337 9.17 12.98 -42.19
CA LEU A 337 8.71 14.28 -42.64
C LEU A 337 8.94 14.51 -44.14
N VAL A 338 10.11 14.14 -44.67
CA VAL A 338 10.40 14.25 -46.10
C VAL A 338 9.49 13.32 -46.91
N SER A 339 9.33 12.06 -46.49
CA SER A 339 8.43 11.10 -47.16
C SER A 339 6.99 11.62 -47.24
N ARG A 340 6.48 12.21 -46.15
CA ARG A 340 5.12 12.78 -46.12
C ARG A 340 4.97 14.00 -47.04
N LEU A 341 6.00 14.83 -47.15
CA LEU A 341 6.01 15.98 -48.07
C LEU A 341 6.03 15.54 -49.53
N ASP A 342 6.71 14.44 -49.83
CA ASP A 342 6.73 13.86 -51.18
C ASP A 342 5.38 13.21 -51.55
N GLU A 343 4.66 12.66 -50.57
CA GLU A 343 3.36 12.00 -50.76
C GLU A 343 2.17 12.96 -50.79
N THR A 344 2.19 14.02 -49.98
CA THR A 344 1.06 14.94 -49.80
C THR A 344 1.49 16.40 -49.99
N PRO A 345 0.92 17.13 -50.97
CA PRO A 345 1.25 18.54 -51.15
C PRO A 345 0.81 19.37 -49.94
N VAL A 346 1.73 20.20 -49.44
CA VAL A 346 1.50 21.11 -48.31
C VAL A 346 1.15 22.50 -48.81
N ASP A 347 0.22 23.16 -48.11
CA ASP A 347 -0.18 24.53 -48.41
C ASP A 347 1.02 25.51 -48.31
N ARG A 348 1.06 26.51 -49.20
CA ARG A 348 2.15 27.47 -49.29
C ARG A 348 2.38 28.24 -47.99
N GLU A 349 1.30 28.61 -47.29
CA GLU A 349 1.38 29.37 -46.04
C GLU A 349 2.01 28.53 -44.92
N VAL A 350 1.64 27.25 -44.84
CA VAL A 350 2.25 26.28 -43.91
C VAL A 350 3.71 26.04 -44.25
N ALA A 351 4.04 25.86 -45.53
CA ALA A 351 5.42 25.68 -45.97
C ALA A 351 6.29 26.89 -45.59
N MET A 352 5.82 28.12 -45.87
CA MET A 352 6.52 29.36 -45.50
C MET A 352 6.76 29.49 -43.99
N ALA A 353 5.79 29.11 -43.16
CA ALA A 353 5.95 29.12 -41.72
C ALA A 353 7.00 28.12 -41.22
N MET A 354 7.21 27.00 -41.93
CA MET A 354 8.12 25.92 -41.53
C MET A 354 9.55 26.06 -42.07
N VAL A 355 9.82 26.92 -43.06
CA VAL A 355 11.17 27.13 -43.62
C VAL A 355 12.19 27.46 -42.53
N PHE A 356 11.91 28.49 -41.72
CA PHE A 356 12.86 28.94 -40.69
C PHE A 356 13.10 27.91 -39.57
N PRO A 357 12.07 27.25 -39.00
CA PRO A 357 12.25 26.10 -38.11
C PRO A 357 13.12 24.98 -38.73
N ALA A 358 12.90 24.64 -40.01
CA ALA A 358 13.66 23.61 -40.71
C ALA A 358 15.13 23.99 -40.90
N GLU A 359 15.43 25.24 -41.27
CA GLU A 359 16.79 25.77 -41.36
C GLU A 359 17.51 25.72 -40.01
N LYS A 360 16.84 26.10 -38.92
CA LYS A 360 17.40 25.97 -37.56
C LYS A 360 17.69 24.51 -37.19
N ALA A 361 16.78 23.59 -37.48
CA ALA A 361 17.00 22.17 -37.23
C ALA A 361 18.21 21.64 -38.02
N ASN A 362 18.34 22.01 -39.29
CA ASN A 362 19.49 21.65 -40.14
C ASN A 362 20.82 22.20 -39.59
N SER A 363 20.83 23.45 -39.14
CA SER A 363 22.02 24.07 -38.55
C SER A 363 22.49 23.34 -37.28
N VAL A 364 21.56 22.96 -36.40
CA VAL A 364 21.86 22.19 -35.19
C VAL A 364 22.38 20.79 -35.54
N ALA A 365 21.73 20.09 -36.48
CA ALA A 365 22.20 18.78 -36.95
C ALA A 365 23.60 18.86 -37.58
N GLY A 366 23.87 19.89 -38.38
CA GLY A 366 25.18 20.15 -38.98
C GLY A 366 26.26 20.51 -37.94
N SER A 367 25.90 21.21 -36.87
CA SER A 367 26.81 21.47 -35.74
C SER A 367 27.17 20.19 -34.99
N LEU A 368 26.19 19.34 -34.69
CA LEU A 368 26.41 18.02 -34.09
C LEU A 368 27.36 17.17 -34.94
N ALA A 369 27.10 17.08 -36.25
CA ALA A 369 27.94 16.31 -37.18
C ALA A 369 29.39 16.84 -37.24
N ARG A 370 29.60 18.16 -37.20
CA ARG A 370 30.95 18.76 -37.16
C ARG A 370 31.69 18.38 -35.88
N LYS A 371 31.06 18.55 -34.71
CA LYS A 371 31.67 18.19 -33.42
C LYS A 371 32.06 16.71 -33.34
N LEU A 372 31.19 15.82 -33.83
CA LEU A 372 31.49 14.39 -33.85
C LEU A 372 32.66 14.05 -34.78
N LYS A 373 32.78 14.72 -35.93
CA LYS A 373 33.92 14.57 -36.84
C LYS A 373 35.22 15.07 -36.23
N GLU A 374 35.19 16.21 -35.53
CA GLU A 374 36.36 16.76 -34.83
C GLU A 374 36.89 15.74 -33.80
N ILE A 375 36.02 15.22 -32.92
CA ILE A 375 36.39 14.22 -31.90
C ILE A 375 36.93 12.92 -32.54
N ALA A 376 36.29 12.45 -33.61
CA ALA A 376 36.73 11.23 -34.32
C ALA A 376 38.12 11.40 -34.97
N ASN A 377 38.41 12.59 -35.49
CA ASN A 377 39.69 12.89 -36.14
C ASN A 377 40.81 13.16 -35.13
N GLU A 378 40.53 13.75 -33.97
CA GLU A 378 41.51 13.96 -32.89
C GLU A 378 42.06 12.64 -32.33
N SER A 379 41.23 11.60 -32.27
CA SER A 379 41.61 10.26 -31.82
C SER A 379 42.60 9.55 -32.76
N SER A 380 42.80 10.07 -33.97
CA SER A 380 43.68 9.49 -35.00
C SER A 380 45.13 10.02 -34.93
N GLY A 381 45.40 11.05 -34.12
CA GLY A 381 46.71 11.70 -34.04
C GLY A 381 47.60 11.28 -32.87
N ALA A 382 47.07 10.50 -31.91
CA ALA A 382 47.77 10.16 -30.67
C ALA A 382 48.46 8.78 -30.67
N GLU A 383 48.14 7.88 -31.62
CA GLU A 383 48.80 6.56 -31.74
C GLU A 383 50.04 6.57 -32.66
N GLY A 384 50.56 7.76 -33.01
CA GLY A 384 51.67 7.94 -33.95
C GLY A 384 53.05 8.17 -33.35
N HIS A 385 53.20 8.15 -32.02
CA HIS A 385 54.52 8.30 -31.36
C HIS A 385 54.54 7.59 -30.00
N GLU A 386 54.84 6.29 -30.01
CA GLU A 386 55.91 5.66 -29.22
C GLU A 386 56.17 4.22 -29.67
#